data_AF-Q6APE6-F1
#
_entry.id   AF-Q6APE6-F1
#
_cell.length_a   1.000
_cell.length_b   1.000
_cell.length_c   1.000
_cell.angle_alpha   90.00
_cell.angle_beta   90.00
_cell.angle_gamma   90.00
#
_symmetry.space_group_name_H-M   'P 1'
#
loop_
_entity.id
_entity.type
_entity.pdbx_description
1 polymer ?
#
loop_
_entity_poly.entity_id
_entity_poly.type
_entity_poly.pdbx_seq_one_letter_code
_entity_poly.pdbx_strand_id
1 'polypeptide(L)' 'MKIFIGITQNQEEIQRLLTYQGGTKDSLTELGPFLSQEDALLWLNHLKEKIRNLEELSSMENTSKDGGWYGFTFEQI' A
#
# COMPACT_ATOMS: atom_id res chain seq x y z
N MET A 1 8.35 11.10 11.37
CA MET A 1 8.06 10.57 10.03
C MET A 1 7.96 9.07 10.09
N LYS A 2 6.77 8.59 9.72
CA LYS A 2 6.41 7.18 9.67
C LYS A 2 5.99 6.88 8.24
N ILE A 3 6.47 5.77 7.68
CA ILE A 3 6.07 5.34 6.34
C ILE A 3 4.95 4.34 6.51
N PHE A 4 3.83 4.57 5.85
CA PHE A 4 2.79 3.56 5.71
C PHE A 4 2.99 2.80 4.40
N ILE A 5 2.74 1.50 4.43
CA ILE A 5 2.69 0.64 3.25
C ILE A 5 1.40 -0.17 3.27
N GLY A 6 0.90 -0.55 2.10
CA GLY A 6 -0.14 -1.57 2.01
C GLY A 6 -0.28 -2.08 0.59
N ILE A 7 -1.12 -3.09 0.45
CA ILE A 7 -1.59 -3.57 -0.85
C ILE A 7 -3.12 -3.51 -0.89
N THR A 8 -3.70 -3.22 -2.04
CA THR A 8 -5.15 -3.19 -2.23
C THR A 8 -5.52 -3.51 -3.67
N GLN A 9 -6.70 -4.07 -3.90
CA GLN A 9 -7.28 -4.15 -5.25
C GLN A 9 -8.11 -2.91 -5.60
N ASN A 10 -8.33 -2.01 -4.63
CA ASN A 10 -9.13 -0.80 -4.79
C ASN A 10 -8.25 0.46 -4.71
N GLN A 11 -7.87 1.01 -5.86
CA GLN A 11 -7.05 2.23 -5.92
C GLN A 11 -7.72 3.44 -5.24
N GLU A 12 -9.05 3.54 -5.26
CA GLU A 12 -9.76 4.63 -4.58
C GLU A 12 -9.57 4.58 -3.07
N GLU A 13 -9.31 3.38 -2.52
CA GLU A 13 -9.02 3.20 -1.10
C GLU A 13 -7.67 3.80 -0.71
N ILE A 14 -6.69 3.84 -1.61
CA ILE A 14 -5.35 4.41 -1.36
C ILE A 14 -5.47 5.89 -0.97
N GLN A 15 -6.27 6.65 -1.71
CA GLN A 15 -6.50 8.08 -1.43
C GLN A 15 -7.24 8.30 -0.10
N ARG A 16 -8.18 7.40 0.24
CA ARG A 16 -8.88 7.43 1.52
C ARG A 16 -7.94 7.14 2.68
N LEU A 17 -7.09 6.12 2.55
CA LEU A 17 -6.09 5.76 3.56
C LEU A 17 -5.06 6.87 3.76
N LEU A 18 -4.59 7.48 2.67
CA LEU A 18 -3.71 8.65 2.71
C LEU A 18 -4.34 9.78 3.54
N THR A 19 -5.59 10.12 3.24
CA THR A 19 -6.30 11.19 3.96
C THR A 19 -6.53 10.83 5.43
N TYR A 20 -6.99 9.59 5.69
CA TYR A 20 -7.31 9.11 7.04
C TYR A 20 -6.09 9.05 7.96
N GLN A 21 -4.94 8.64 7.43
CA GLN A 21 -3.68 8.55 8.19
C GLN A 21 -2.94 9.90 8.28
N GLY A 22 -3.48 10.98 7.70
CA GLY A 22 -2.78 12.27 7.64
C GLY A 22 -1.49 12.20 6.81
N GLY A 23 -1.48 11.34 5.80
CA GLY A 23 -0.37 11.17 4.87
C GLY A 23 -0.19 12.38 3.96
N THR A 24 1.03 12.58 3.48
CA THR A 24 1.35 13.65 2.53
C THR A 24 1.18 13.15 1.11
N LYS A 25 0.40 13.88 0.29
CA LYS A 25 0.17 13.49 -1.11
C LYS A 25 1.47 13.44 -1.93
N ASP A 26 2.43 14.32 -1.62
CA ASP A 26 3.72 14.37 -2.30
C ASP A 26 4.63 13.17 -2.02
N SER A 27 4.35 12.40 -0.96
CA SER A 27 5.08 11.17 -0.63
C SER A 27 4.34 9.89 -1.05
N LEU A 28 3.16 10.01 -1.68
CA LEU A 28 2.42 8.88 -2.18
C LEU A 28 3.14 8.24 -3.36
N THR A 29 3.49 6.97 -3.22
CA THR A 29 3.99 6.12 -4.30
C THR A 29 3.03 4.96 -4.48
N GLU A 30 2.65 4.68 -5.72
CA GLU A 30 1.77 3.57 -6.10
C GLU A 30 2.52 2.67 -7.09
N LEU A 31 2.40 1.35 -6.93
CA LEU A 31 3.05 0.35 -7.79
C LEU A 31 2.06 -0.76 -8.17
N GLY A 32 2.06 -1.16 -9.43
CA GLY A 32 1.20 -2.19 -9.97
C GLY A 32 0.64 -1.83 -11.35
N PRO A 33 -0.38 -2.55 -11.85
CA PRO A 33 -1.01 -3.70 -11.19
C PRO A 33 -0.10 -4.92 -11.11
N PHE A 34 -0.12 -5.61 -9.98
CA PHE A 34 0.43 -6.95 -9.79
C PHE A 34 -0.59 -7.98 -10.26
N LEU A 35 -0.10 -9.06 -10.88
CA LEU A 35 -0.93 -10.14 -11.43
C LEU A 35 -1.60 -10.99 -10.34
N SER A 36 -0.98 -11.08 -9.18
CA SER A 36 -1.50 -11.84 -8.04
C SER A 36 -1.28 -11.10 -6.71
N GLN A 37 -2.03 -11.51 -5.69
CA GLN A 37 -1.81 -11.02 -4.32
C GLN A 37 -0.40 -11.39 -3.84
N GLU A 38 0.09 -12.56 -4.23
CA GLU A 38 1.42 -13.06 -3.85
C GLU A 38 2.52 -12.15 -4.37
N ASP A 39 2.45 -11.71 -5.63
CA ASP A 39 3.42 -10.75 -6.21
C ASP A 39 3.43 -9.42 -5.44
N ALA A 40 2.25 -8.92 -5.07
CA ALA A 40 2.11 -7.70 -4.28
C ALA A 40 2.66 -7.88 -2.85
N LEU A 41 2.45 -9.04 -2.23
CA LEU A 41 2.99 -9.38 -0.91
C LEU A 41 4.52 -9.52 -0.95
N LEU A 42 5.08 -10.10 -2.02
CA LEU A 42 6.53 -10.17 -2.21
C LEU A 42 7.15 -8.77 -2.28
N TRP A 43 6.53 -7.85 -3.02
CA TRP A 43 6.92 -6.44 -3.05
C TRP A 43 6.84 -5.78 -1.67
N LEU A 44 5.75 -6.00 -0.94
CA LEU A 44 5.54 -5.44 0.39
C LEU A 44 6.59 -5.93 1.39
N ASN A 45 6.85 -7.25 1.40
CA ASN A 45 7.88 -7.86 2.24
C ASN A 45 9.28 -7.33 1.90
N HIS A 46 9.58 -7.18 0.60
CA HIS A 46 10.84 -6.61 0.15
C HIS A 46 11.08 -5.18 0.66
N LEU A 47 10.03 -4.35 0.72
CA LEU A 47 10.13 -3.00 1.27
C LEU A 47 10.24 -3.00 2.80
N LYS A 48 9.53 -3.91 3.50
CA LYS A 48 9.63 -4.07 4.95
C LYS A 48 11.05 -4.43 5.40
N GLU A 49 11.77 -5.24 4.63
CA GLU A 49 13.17 -5.59 4.96
C GLU A 49 14.13 -4.40 4.78
N LYS A 50 13.81 -3.48 3.87
CA LYS A 50 14.66 -2.33 3.55
C LYS A 50 14.39 -1.11 4.41
N ILE A 51 13.15 -0.93 4.88
CA ILE A 51 12.70 0.29 5.54
C ILE A 51 12.35 -0.02 7.00
N ARG A 52 13.16 0.49 7.94
CA ARG A 52 12.99 0.25 9.38
C ARG A 52 11.75 0.91 10.01
N ASN A 53 11.33 2.07 9.51
CA ASN A 53 10.23 2.87 10.08
C ASN A 53 8.95 2.76 9.24
N LEU A 54 8.60 1.53 8.88
CA LEU A 54 7.48 1.25 8.01
C LEU A 54 6.39 0.48 8.76
N GLU A 55 5.17 0.98 8.65
CA GLU A 55 3.96 0.36 9.22
C GLU A 55 3.07 -0.12 8.09
N GLU A 56 2.68 -1.39 8.19
CA GLU A 56 1.75 -1.99 7.26
C GLU A 56 0.31 -1.65 7.67
N LEU A 57 -0.46 -1.15 6.72
CA LEU A 57 -1.90 -1.04 6.84
C LEU A 57 -2.53 -2.37 6.46
N SER A 58 -3.28 -2.97 7.39
CA SER A 58 -4.05 -4.18 7.12
C SER A 58 -5.04 -3.91 5.98
N SER A 59 -4.87 -4.60 4.85
CA SER A 59 -5.77 -4.52 3.70
C SER A 59 -7.22 -4.84 4.11
N MET A 60 -8.17 -3.96 3.80
CA MET A 60 -9.59 -4.21 4.05
C MET A 60 -10.19 -5.10 2.96
N GLU A 61 -10.34 -6.39 3.31
CA GLU A 61 -11.32 -7.44 2.97
C GLU A 61 -12.14 -7.50 1.66
N ASN A 62 -12.08 -6.58 0.70
CA ASN A 62 -12.86 -6.75 -0.54
C ASN A 62 -11.99 -7.22 -1.71
N THR A 63 -11.60 -8.49 -1.65
CA THR A 63 -10.88 -9.13 -2.73
C THR A 63 -11.81 -9.57 -3.85
N SER A 64 -11.76 -8.87 -4.99
CA SER A 64 -12.37 -9.36 -6.23
C SER A 64 -11.45 -10.42 -6.84
N LYS A 65 -11.97 -11.60 -7.18
CA LYS A 65 -11.19 -12.72 -7.73
C LYS A 65 -10.41 -12.38 -9.02
N ASP A 66 -10.82 -11.34 -9.74
CA ASP A 66 -10.27 -10.96 -11.05
C ASP A 66 -9.59 -9.57 -11.06
N GLY A 67 -9.37 -8.95 -9.89
CA GLY A 67 -8.77 -7.62 -9.79
C GLY A 67 -7.23 -7.63 -9.72
N GLY A 68 -6.57 -6.72 -10.44
CA GLY A 68 -5.14 -6.45 -10.23
C GLY A 68 -4.88 -5.88 -8.84
N TRP A 69 -3.75 -6.24 -8.24
CA TRP A 69 -3.34 -5.72 -6.93
C TRP A 69 -2.44 -4.50 -7.10
N TYR A 70 -2.53 -3.54 -6.18
CA TYR A 70 -1.73 -2.33 -6.17
C TYR A 70 -1.05 -2.21 -4.82
N GLY A 71 0.26 -2.01 -4.85
CA GLY A 71 1.04 -1.61 -3.70
C GLY A 71 1.06 -0.10 -3.57
N PHE A 72 1.06 0.41 -2.34
CA PHE A 72 1.22 1.83 -2.11
C PHE A 72 2.08 2.11 -0.88
N THR A 73 2.76 3.26 -0.86
CA THR A 73 3.45 3.79 0.30
C THR A 73 3.21 5.29 0.43
N PHE A 74 3.15 5.82 1.64
CA PHE A 74 3.16 7.27 1.88
C PHE A 74 3.76 7.61 3.25
N GLU A 75 4.21 8.85 3.41
CA GLU A 75 4.76 9.34 4.67
C GLU A 75 3.72 10.13 5.46
N GLN A 76 3.67 9.87 6.77
CA GLN A 76 2.97 10.69 7.76
C GLN A 76 3.96 11.65 8.43
N ILE A 77 3.60 12.93 8.44
CA ILE A 77 4.34 14.02 9.08
C ILE A 77 3.92 14.12 10.55
#